data_AF-G5HPT1-F1
#
_entry.id   AF-G5HPT1-F1
#
_cell.length_a   1.000
_cell.length_b   1.000
_cell.length_c   1.000
_cell.angle_alpha   90.00
_cell.angle_beta   90.00
_cell.angle_gamma   90.00
#
_symmetry.space_group_name_H-M   'P 1'
#
loop_
_entity.id
_entity.type
_entity.pdbx_description
1 polymer ?
#
loop_
_entity_poly.entity_id
_entity_poly.type
_entity_poly.pdbx_seq_one_letter_code
_entity_poly.pdbx_strand_id
1 'polypeptide(L)' 'MKVTYQTCCGVDVHKSFLVATIIKTSGRIEPDYLKKRFSTFNNSI' A
#
# COMPACT_ATOMS: atom_id res chain seq x y z
N MET A 1 -3.51 -2.06 -12.00
CA MET A 1 -2.97 -0.70 -11.74
C MET A 1 -1.80 -0.49 -12.70
N LYS A 2 -1.78 0.59 -13.48
CA LYS A 2 -0.63 0.92 -14.35
C LYS A 2 0.42 1.62 -13.50
N VAL A 3 1.62 1.05 -13.40
CA VAL A 3 2.73 1.61 -12.62
C VAL A 3 3.47 2.62 -13.49
N THR A 4 3.23 3.92 -13.26
CA THR A 4 3.86 5.01 -14.02
C THR A 4 5.21 5.44 -13.43
N TYR A 5 5.48 5.08 -12.17
CA TYR A 5 6.66 5.48 -11.41
C TYR A 5 7.33 4.25 -10.81
N GLN A 6 8.66 4.27 -10.68
CA GLN A 6 9.44 3.15 -10.10
C GLN A 6 9.01 2.76 -8.69
N THR A 7 8.45 3.69 -7.92
CA THR A 7 7.80 3.40 -6.64
C THR A 7 6.45 4.10 -6.62
N CYS A 8 5.39 3.36 -6.32
CA CYS A 8 4.08 3.93 -6.07
C CYS A 8 3.40 3.26 -4.86
N CYS A 9 2.47 3.98 -4.24
CA CYS A 9 1.68 3.48 -3.14
C CYS A 9 0.19 3.74 -3.37
N GLY A 10 -0.63 2.76 -2.98
CA GLY A 10 -2.08 2.90 -2.88
C GLY A 10 -2.47 2.72 -1.42
N VAL A 11 -3.26 3.65 -0.89
CA VAL A 11 -3.79 3.58 0.48
C VAL A 11 -5.31 3.63 0.41
N ASP A 12 -5.95 2.64 1.02
CA ASP A 12 -7.40 2.56 1.17
C ASP A 12 -7.75 2.68 2.65
N VAL A 13 -8.57 3.67 3.00
CA VAL A 13 -8.88 4.05 4.38
C VAL A 13 -10.32 3.66 4.69
N HIS A 14 -10.49 2.79 5.68
CA HIS A 14 -11.78 2.41 6.23
C HIS A 14 -11.92 3.00 7.64
N LYS A 15 -13.15 2.99 8.16
CA LYS A 15 -13.46 3.54 9.49
C LYS A 15 -12.62 2.91 10.62
N SER A 16 -12.20 1.65 10.49
CA SER A 16 -11.51 0.89 11.54
C SER A 16 -10.16 0.29 11.13
N PHE A 17 -9.74 0.48 9.89
CA PHE A 17 -8.46 -0.02 9.39
C PHE A 17 -8.03 0.74 8.14
N LEU A 18 -6.74 0.70 7.85
CA LEU A 18 -6.21 1.14 6.55
C LEU A 18 -5.45 -0.01 5.90
N VAL A 19 -5.51 -0.08 4.58
CA VAL A 19 -4.76 -1.03 3.76
C VAL A 19 -3.80 -0.24 2.90
N ALA A 20 -2.51 -0.56 2.99
CA ALA A 20 -1.50 0.02 2.15
C ALA A 20 -0.95 -1.03 1.18
N THR A 21 -0.79 -0.65 -0.08
CA THR A 21 -0.08 -1.40 -1.09
C THR A 21 1.11 -0.57 -1.57
N ILE A 22 2.31 -1.12 -1.40
CA ILE A 22 3.55 -0.53 -1.93
C ILE A 22 3.95 -1.35 -3.14
N ILE A 23 4.27 -0.66 -4.22
CA ILE A 23 4.73 -1.25 -5.46
C ILE A 23 6.12 -0.69 -5.72
N LYS A 24 7.09 -1.57 -5.91
CA LYS A 24 8.46 -1.21 -6.29
C LYS A 24 8.83 -1.91 -7.58
N THR A 25 9.31 -1.17 -8.56
CA THR A 25 9.79 -1.71 -9.83
C THR A 25 11.30 -1.51 -9.89
N SER A 26 12.05 -2.57 -9.65
CA SER A 26 13.52 -2.58 -9.60
C SER A 26 14.13 -2.84 -10.98
N GLY A 27 13.81 -2.03 -11.99
CA GLY A 27 14.31 -2.21 -13.38
C GLY A 27 13.91 -3.52 -14.07
N ARG A 28 13.21 -4.42 -13.36
CA ARG A 28 12.56 -5.63 -13.88
C ARG A 28 11.18 -5.27 -14.43
N ILE A 29 10.74 -6.02 -15.42
CA ILE A 29 9.44 -5.83 -16.07
C ILE A 29 8.28 -6.06 -15.08
N GLU A 30 8.48 -6.93 -14.08
CA GLU A 30 7.50 -7.23 -13.05
C GLU A 30 7.72 -6.39 -11.78
N PRO A 31 6.66 -5.72 -11.27
CA PRO A 31 6.72 -4.99 -10.00
C PRO A 31 6.65 -5.94 -8.79
N ASP A 32 7.38 -5.59 -7.73
CA ASP A 32 7.22 -6.19 -6.41
C ASP A 32 6.01 -5.57 -5.70
N TYR A 33 5.01 -6.39 -5.34
CA TYR A 33 3.79 -5.95 -4.67
C TYR A 33 3.80 -6.35 -3.20
N LEU A 34 3.74 -5.36 -2.31
CA LEU A 34 3.58 -5.57 -0.87
C LEU A 34 2.24 -5.02 -0.40
N LYS A 35 1.34 -5.88 0.08
CA LYS A 35 0.06 -5.47 0.69
C LYS A 35 0.12 -5.67 2.20
N LYS A 36 -0.22 -4.63 2.97
CA LYS A 36 -0.26 -4.69 4.43
C LYS A 36 -1.53 -4.02 4.95
N ARG A 37 -2.21 -4.69 5.90
CA ARG A 37 -3.37 -4.16 6.61
C ARG A 37 -2.93 -3.69 7.98
N PHE A 38 -3.35 -2.50 8.36
CA PHE A 38 -3.11 -1.92 9.67
C PHE A 38 -4.46 -1.62 10.31
N SER A 39 -4.66 -2.03 11.56
CA SER A 39 -5.81 -1.57 12.32
C SER A 39 -5.60 -0.11 12.72
N THR A 40 -6.67 0.69 12.66
CA THR A 40 -6.67 2.04 13.21
C THR A 40 -7.17 2.04 14.66
N PHE A 41 -7.06 0.90 15.37
CA PHE A 41 -7.42 0.80 16.78
C PHE A 41 -6.47 1.67 17.59
N ASN A 42 -6.82 2.95 17.66
CA ASN A 42 -6.35 3.83 18.66
C ASN A 42 -7.26 3.63 19.87
N ASN A 43 -6.85 2.81 20.85
CA ASN A 43 -7.52 2.69 22.15
C ASN A 43 -7.34 3.97 23.01
N SER A 44 -7.17 5.16 22.40
CA SER A 44 -7.00 6.44 23.12
C SER A 44 -8.05 7.50 22.76
N ILE A 45 -9.30 7.10 22.56
CA ILE A 45 -10.47 7.99 22.69
C ILE A 45 -11.18 7.68 24.00
#